data_AF-A0A2H3CJI2-F1
#
_entry.id   AF-A0A2H3CJI2-F1
#
_cell.length_a   1.000
_cell.length_b   1.000
_cell.length_c   1.000
_cell.angle_alpha   90.00
_cell.angle_beta   90.00
_cell.angle_gamma   90.00
#
_symmetry.space_group_name_H-M   'P 1'
#
loop_
_entity.id
_entity.type
_entity.pdbx_description
1 polymer ?
#
loop_
_entity_poly.entity_id
_entity_poly.type
_entity_poly.pdbx_seq_one_letter_code
_entity_poly.pdbx_strand_id
1 'polypeptide(L)'
;MQEDLTEKHKEVGIAVQKMIRAVITRWLTHGTVLRCALVLRPALDALCDMDDWNRNQKKAINWFKLSRCEWQFIEQLCPMLVMLSVASERMSSSGVPLLHEVIPLFDLLISKFEDIIVNTNLFPGVCAATICGCAILCKYYLKTDDSYMYRMAMIMHPGHKMSYFWEQKWEPEWIDRCYDIVREIWNEQYKPAPVTRMPEKQVSLLIP
;
A
#
# COMPACT_ATOMS: atom_id res chain seq x y z
N MET A 1 12.50 21.46 -24.71
CA MET A 1 12.80 20.65 -23.50
C MET A 1 12.13 19.28 -23.52
N GLN A 2 10.79 19.15 -23.50
CA GLN A 2 10.16 17.82 -23.61
C GLN A 2 10.41 17.16 -24.98
N GLU A 3 10.43 17.97 -26.05
CA GLU A 3 10.76 17.51 -27.42
C GLU A 3 12.23 17.05 -27.49
N ASP A 4 13.15 17.83 -26.94
CA ASP A 4 14.59 17.48 -26.86
C ASP A 4 14.83 16.23 -25.99
N LEU A 5 14.04 16.03 -24.94
CA LEU A 5 14.04 14.79 -24.14
C LEU A 5 13.61 13.59 -24.97
N THR A 6 12.55 13.75 -25.77
CA THR A 6 12.10 12.69 -26.68
C THR A 6 13.09 12.39 -27.81
N GLU A 7 13.90 13.37 -28.22
CA GLU A 7 15.02 13.17 -29.15
C GLU A 7 16.15 12.37 -28.49
N LYS A 8 16.54 12.71 -27.25
CA LYS A 8 17.54 11.92 -26.49
C LYS A 8 17.08 10.51 -26.15
N HIS A 9 15.78 10.27 -25.96
CA HIS A 9 15.26 8.90 -25.84
C HIS A 9 15.57 8.04 -27.07
N LYS A 10 15.46 8.61 -28.28
CA LYS A 10 15.75 7.90 -29.54
C LYS A 10 17.24 7.62 -29.70
N GLU A 11 18.10 8.55 -29.30
CA GLU A 11 19.56 8.36 -29.35
C GLU A 11 20.06 7.27 -28.39
N VAL A 12 19.45 7.17 -27.21
CA VAL A 12 19.82 6.19 -26.17
C VAL A 12 19.11 4.83 -26.38
N GLY A 13 18.11 4.77 -27.26
CA GLY A 13 17.35 3.54 -27.53
C GLY A 13 16.31 3.19 -26.45
N ILE A 14 15.82 4.18 -25.70
CA ILE A 14 14.79 4.01 -24.67
C ILE A 14 13.42 4.36 -25.26
N ALA A 15 12.37 3.64 -24.86
CA ALA A 15 11.00 3.95 -25.27
C ALA A 15 10.65 5.41 -24.89
N VAL A 16 10.12 6.16 -25.85
CA VAL A 16 9.84 7.58 -25.68
C VAL A 16 8.78 7.77 -24.58
N GLN A 17 9.20 8.19 -23.39
CA GLN A 17 8.32 8.41 -22.25
C GLN A 17 8.45 9.86 -21.76
N LYS A 18 7.32 10.54 -21.57
CA LYS A 18 7.32 11.90 -21.00
C LYS A 18 7.58 11.82 -19.49
N MET A 19 8.45 12.70 -19.00
CA MET A 19 8.64 12.85 -17.56
C MET A 19 7.33 13.29 -16.91
N ILE A 20 6.96 12.62 -15.82
CA ILE A 20 5.70 12.87 -15.11
C ILE A 20 5.95 14.01 -14.13
N ARG A 21 5.01 14.96 -14.06
CA ARG A 21 5.06 16.03 -13.07
C ARG A 21 4.51 15.55 -11.74
N ALA A 22 5.23 15.83 -10.65
CA ALA A 22 4.71 15.61 -9.30
C ALA A 22 3.47 16.49 -9.06
N VAL A 23 2.38 15.87 -8.61
CA VAL A 23 1.13 16.54 -8.28
C VAL A 23 0.97 16.49 -6.76
N ILE A 24 0.98 17.66 -6.12
CA ILE A 24 0.95 17.81 -4.65
C ILE A 24 -0.33 17.20 -4.08
N THR A 25 -1.46 17.37 -4.75
CA THR A 25 -2.77 16.87 -4.30
C THR A 25 -2.97 15.37 -4.54
N ARG A 26 -2.05 14.72 -5.26
CA ARG A 26 -2.12 13.28 -5.53
C ARG A 26 -0.98 12.58 -4.80
N TRP A 27 -1.32 12.01 -3.65
CA TRP A 27 -0.40 11.68 -2.56
C TRP A 27 0.70 10.67 -2.95
N LEU A 28 0.51 9.92 -4.03
CA LEU A 28 1.42 8.87 -4.50
C LEU A 28 2.27 9.23 -5.73
N THR A 29 2.17 10.46 -6.22
CA THR A 29 2.81 10.84 -7.48
C THR A 29 4.34 10.77 -7.40
N HIS A 30 4.93 11.06 -6.23
CA HIS A 30 6.38 11.09 -6.05
C HIS A 30 7.05 9.74 -6.35
N GLY A 31 6.49 8.61 -5.91
CA GLY A 31 7.04 7.29 -6.24
C GLY A 31 7.01 6.99 -7.75
N THR A 32 5.95 7.41 -8.43
CA THR A 32 5.82 7.24 -9.89
C THR A 32 6.82 8.13 -10.64
N VAL A 33 7.02 9.36 -10.17
CA VAL A 33 8.00 10.31 -10.73
C VAL A 33 9.42 9.77 -10.59
N LEU A 34 9.80 9.31 -9.39
CA LEU A 34 11.14 8.77 -9.14
C LEU A 34 11.39 7.51 -9.96
N ARG A 35 10.40 6.60 -10.06
CA ARG A 35 10.51 5.42 -10.93
C ARG A 35 10.71 5.80 -12.40
N CYS A 36 9.98 6.81 -12.89
CA CYS A 36 10.16 7.34 -14.24
C CYS A 36 11.56 7.95 -14.42
N ALA A 37 12.04 8.72 -13.44
CA ALA A 37 13.37 9.31 -13.45
C ALA A 37 14.48 8.25 -13.58
N LEU A 38 14.34 7.12 -12.87
CA LEU A 38 15.31 6.02 -12.96
C LEU A 38 15.36 5.38 -14.35
N VAL A 39 14.22 5.19 -15.00
CA VAL A 39 14.15 4.68 -16.38
C VAL A 39 14.77 5.67 -17.36
N LEU A 40 14.53 6.96 -17.14
CA LEU A 40 15.00 8.04 -18.01
C LEU A 40 16.39 8.57 -17.67
N ARG A 41 17.09 7.96 -16.70
CA ARG A 41 18.37 8.46 -16.18
C ARG A 41 19.38 8.85 -17.26
N PRO A 42 19.69 8.00 -18.27
CA PRO A 42 20.71 8.38 -19.27
C PRO A 42 20.28 9.56 -20.14
N ALA A 43 18.98 9.67 -20.45
CA ALA A 43 18.45 10.78 -21.23
C ALA A 43 18.38 12.08 -20.42
N LEU A 44 18.10 12.00 -19.11
CA LEU A 44 18.13 13.14 -18.20
C LEU A 44 19.55 13.65 -18.01
N ASP A 45 20.53 12.76 -17.81
CA ASP A 45 21.94 13.15 -17.71
C ASP A 45 22.42 13.81 -19.01
N ALA A 46 22.08 13.25 -20.17
CA ALA A 46 22.42 13.84 -21.48
C ALA A 46 21.73 15.19 -21.74
N LEU A 47 20.48 15.36 -21.28
CA LEU A 47 19.78 16.65 -21.36
C LEU A 47 20.48 17.73 -20.52
N CYS A 48 20.88 17.38 -19.30
CA CYS A 48 21.60 18.30 -18.41
C CYS A 48 22.95 18.74 -18.98
N ASP A 49 23.56 17.92 -19.83
CA ASP A 49 24.84 18.20 -20.50
C ASP A 49 24.70 19.02 -21.80
N MET A 50 23.48 19.30 -22.27
CA MET A 50 23.28 20.09 -23.51
C MET A 50 23.72 21.55 -23.38
N ASP A 51 24.51 22.02 -24.34
CA ASP A 51 24.99 23.41 -24.39
C ASP A 51 23.84 24.41 -24.56
N ASP A 52 22.81 24.09 -25.36
CA ASP A 52 21.68 24.99 -25.64
C ASP A 52 20.96 25.43 -24.35
N TRP A 53 20.87 24.54 -23.36
CA TRP A 53 20.25 24.81 -22.06
C TRP A 53 21.21 25.46 -21.06
N ASN A 54 22.53 25.40 -21.32
CA ASN A 54 23.57 25.90 -20.41
C ASN A 54 24.22 27.22 -20.88
N ARG A 55 23.82 27.79 -22.02
CA ARG A 55 24.32 29.09 -22.53
C ARG A 55 24.12 30.25 -21.57
N ASN A 56 23.03 30.25 -20.80
CA ASN A 56 22.74 31.30 -19.82
C ASN A 56 22.88 30.73 -18.40
N GLN A 57 23.88 31.19 -17.65
CA GLN A 57 24.15 30.75 -16.27
C GLN A 57 22.92 30.84 -15.34
N LYS A 58 22.03 31.82 -15.54
CA LYS A 58 20.79 31.95 -14.72
C LYS A 58 19.71 30.91 -15.04
N LYS A 59 19.81 30.25 -16.20
CA LYS A 59 18.84 29.25 -16.70
C LYS A 59 19.50 27.90 -17.00
N ALA A 60 20.79 27.75 -16.68
CA ALA A 60 21.51 26.50 -16.85
C ALA A 60 20.76 25.39 -16.12
N ILE A 61 20.80 24.18 -16.64
CA ILE A 61 20.13 23.02 -16.02
C ILE A 61 21.13 21.99 -15.51
N ASN A 62 22.42 22.15 -15.87
CA ASN A 62 23.51 21.29 -15.41
C ASN A 62 23.62 21.17 -13.89
N TRP A 63 23.23 22.20 -13.12
CA TRP A 63 23.24 22.18 -11.66
C TRP A 63 22.16 21.29 -11.04
N PHE A 64 21.16 20.88 -11.82
CA PHE A 64 20.19 19.86 -11.42
C PHE A 64 20.64 18.43 -11.76
N LYS A 65 21.81 18.26 -12.38
CA LYS A 65 22.36 16.93 -12.69
C LYS A 65 22.65 16.21 -11.39
N LEU A 66 22.02 15.05 -11.22
CA LEU A 66 22.21 14.22 -10.04
C LEU A 66 23.55 13.49 -10.12
N SER A 67 24.24 13.45 -8.99
CA SER A 67 25.43 12.64 -8.80
C SER A 67 25.09 11.15 -8.79
N ARG A 68 26.11 10.31 -8.98
CA ARG A 68 25.96 8.85 -8.89
C ARG A 68 25.39 8.41 -7.53
N CYS A 69 25.79 9.08 -6.45
CA CYS A 69 25.32 8.78 -5.10
C CYS A 69 23.84 9.13 -4.92
N GLU A 70 23.39 10.27 -5.46
CA GLU A 70 21.97 10.66 -5.41
C GLU A 70 21.10 9.73 -6.24
N TRP A 71 21.57 9.31 -7.42
CA TRP A 71 20.88 8.28 -8.19
C TRP A 71 20.76 6.97 -7.42
N GLN A 72 21.84 6.51 -6.78
CA GLN A 72 21.83 5.30 -5.96
C GLN A 72 20.89 5.43 -4.75
N PHE A 73 20.82 6.62 -4.14
CA PHE A 73 19.86 6.90 -3.07
C PHE A 73 18.41 6.76 -3.55
N ILE A 74 18.08 7.32 -4.71
CA ILE A 74 16.74 7.20 -5.32
C ILE A 74 16.44 5.73 -5.66
N GLU A 75 17.40 4.99 -6.22
CA GLU A 75 17.26 3.55 -6.50
C GLU A 75 16.92 2.75 -5.24
N GLN A 76 17.54 3.07 -4.09
CA GLN A 76 17.26 2.41 -2.82
C GLN A 76 15.93 2.85 -2.18
N LEU A 77 15.51 4.10 -2.35
CA LEU A 77 14.27 4.63 -1.78
C LEU A 77 13.02 4.19 -2.58
N CYS A 78 13.13 4.10 -3.91
CA CYS A 78 12.04 3.80 -4.83
C CYS A 78 11.20 2.56 -4.46
N PRO A 79 11.80 1.40 -4.12
CA PRO A 79 11.05 0.18 -3.80
C PRO A 79 10.01 0.37 -2.70
N MET A 80 10.36 1.11 -1.64
CA MET A 80 9.44 1.41 -0.54
C MET A 80 8.25 2.25 -1.02
N LEU A 81 8.51 3.30 -1.81
CA LEU A 81 7.45 4.16 -2.34
C LEU A 81 6.53 3.42 -3.31
N VAL A 82 7.09 2.51 -4.11
CA VAL A 82 6.32 1.65 -5.02
C VAL A 82 5.43 0.68 -4.22
N MET A 83 5.95 0.08 -3.15
CA MET A 83 5.18 -0.81 -2.28
C MET A 83 3.97 -0.10 -1.67
N LEU A 84 4.16 1.09 -1.11
CA LEU A 84 3.06 1.93 -0.62
C LEU A 84 2.06 2.26 -1.73
N SER A 85 2.54 2.43 -2.96
CA SER A 85 1.68 2.73 -4.11
C SER A 85 0.80 1.57 -4.51
N VAL A 86 1.38 0.38 -4.62
CA VAL A 86 0.62 -0.83 -4.93
C VAL A 86 -0.41 -1.12 -3.85
N ALA A 87 -0.03 -0.98 -2.57
CA ALA A 87 -0.93 -1.16 -1.44
C ALA A 87 -2.12 -0.18 -1.48
N SER A 88 -1.84 1.11 -1.72
CA SER A 88 -2.89 2.13 -1.78
C SER A 88 -3.82 1.94 -2.98
N GLU A 89 -3.29 1.56 -4.14
CA GLU A 89 -4.08 1.27 -5.34
C GLU A 89 -4.99 0.06 -5.13
N ARG A 90 -4.49 -1.00 -4.47
CA ARG A 90 -5.30 -2.15 -4.08
C ARG A 90 -6.47 -1.72 -3.20
N MET A 91 -6.22 -0.93 -2.16
CA MET A 91 -7.25 -0.42 -1.24
C MET A 91 -8.22 0.57 -1.86
N SER A 92 -7.84 1.19 -2.99
CA SER A 92 -8.71 2.13 -3.72
C SER A 92 -9.62 1.44 -4.74
N SER A 93 -9.53 0.12 -4.88
CA SER A 93 -10.37 -0.62 -5.84
C SER A 93 -11.83 -0.65 -5.38
N SER A 94 -12.75 -0.40 -6.31
CA SER A 94 -14.20 -0.43 -6.05
C SER A 94 -14.83 -1.74 -6.49
N GLY A 95 -15.98 -2.08 -5.90
CA GLY A 95 -16.75 -3.28 -6.27
C GLY A 95 -16.22 -4.60 -5.72
N VAL A 96 -15.21 -4.56 -4.83
CA VAL A 96 -14.63 -5.75 -4.17
C VAL A 96 -14.60 -5.49 -2.65
N PRO A 97 -15.01 -6.46 -1.80
CA PRO A 97 -14.93 -6.31 -0.36
C PRO A 97 -13.47 -6.48 0.12
N LEU A 98 -12.78 -5.38 0.38
CA LEU A 98 -11.34 -5.37 0.74
C LEU A 98 -11.07 -5.23 2.25
N LEU A 99 -12.12 -5.17 3.07
CA LEU A 99 -11.97 -4.88 4.50
C LEU A 99 -11.12 -5.94 5.24
N HIS A 100 -11.23 -7.19 4.80
CA HIS A 100 -10.43 -8.31 5.31
C HIS A 100 -8.95 -8.23 4.86
N GLU A 101 -8.60 -7.44 3.85
CA GLU A 101 -7.20 -7.31 3.42
C GLU A 101 -6.45 -6.23 4.19
N VAL A 102 -7.15 -5.34 4.91
CA VAL A 102 -6.55 -4.16 5.56
C VAL A 102 -5.51 -4.56 6.61
N ILE A 103 -5.87 -5.42 7.57
CA ILE A 103 -4.96 -5.87 8.63
C ILE A 103 -3.75 -6.62 8.03
N PRO A 104 -3.94 -7.65 7.17
CA PRO A 104 -2.82 -8.32 6.50
C PRO A 104 -1.91 -7.39 5.69
N LEU A 105 -2.48 -6.38 5.04
CA LEU A 105 -1.71 -5.42 4.27
C LEU A 105 -0.80 -4.58 5.16
N PHE A 106 -1.31 -4.09 6.30
CA PHE A 106 -0.48 -3.37 7.26
C PHE A 106 0.61 -4.26 7.84
N ASP A 107 0.29 -5.49 8.27
CA ASP A 107 1.27 -6.45 8.81
C ASP A 107 2.40 -6.69 7.80
N LEU A 108 2.04 -6.90 6.51
CA LEU A 108 3.00 -7.06 5.42
C LEU A 108 3.86 -5.80 5.21
N LEU A 109 3.26 -4.62 5.18
CA LEU A 109 3.99 -3.37 4.98
C LEU A 109 4.96 -3.08 6.12
N ILE A 110 4.53 -3.25 7.37
CA ILE A 110 5.35 -3.03 8.55
C ILE A 110 6.54 -4.00 8.55
N SER A 111 6.29 -5.30 8.34
CA SER A 111 7.36 -6.30 8.23
C SER A 111 8.38 -5.94 7.14
N LYS A 112 7.91 -5.48 5.98
CA LYS A 112 8.82 -5.04 4.91
C LYS A 112 9.62 -3.79 5.26
N PHE A 113 9.06 -2.89 6.06
CA PHE A 113 9.77 -1.70 6.51
C PHE A 113 10.82 -2.07 7.56
N GLU A 114 10.51 -3.00 8.46
CA GLU A 114 11.48 -3.55 9.41
C GLU A 114 12.66 -4.23 8.70
N ASP A 115 12.40 -5.02 7.66
CA ASP A 115 13.46 -5.62 6.81
C ASP A 115 14.40 -4.55 6.22
N ILE A 116 13.84 -3.41 5.78
CA ILE A 116 14.61 -2.27 5.24
C ILE A 116 15.40 -1.56 6.34
N ILE A 117 14.80 -1.37 7.52
CA ILE A 117 15.44 -0.65 8.64
C ILE A 117 16.66 -1.40 9.16
N VAL A 118 16.62 -2.73 9.22
CA VAL A 118 17.71 -3.58 9.70
C VAL A 118 18.84 -3.70 8.66
N ASN A 119 18.60 -3.35 7.40
CA ASN A 119 19.58 -3.49 6.34
C ASN A 119 20.69 -2.42 6.40
N THR A 120 21.89 -2.83 6.83
CA THR A 120 23.08 -1.98 6.96
C THR A 120 23.70 -1.54 5.63
N ASN A 121 23.27 -2.10 4.51
CA ASN A 121 23.79 -1.75 3.17
C ASN A 121 23.07 -0.55 2.54
N LEU A 122 22.03 -0.03 3.19
CA LEU A 122 21.25 1.10 2.69
C LEU A 122 21.81 2.43 3.19
N PHE A 123 21.56 3.50 2.44
CA PHE A 123 21.89 4.85 2.89
C PHE A 123 21.16 5.17 4.19
N PRO A 124 21.83 5.85 5.16
CA PRO A 124 21.20 6.24 6.42
C PRO A 124 19.91 7.08 6.23
N GLY A 125 19.86 7.91 5.18
CA GLY A 125 18.66 8.68 4.85
C GLY A 125 17.48 7.82 4.41
N VAL A 126 17.72 6.67 3.75
CA VAL A 126 16.67 5.71 3.40
C VAL A 126 16.14 5.05 4.67
N CYS A 127 17.02 4.60 5.57
CA CYS A 127 16.61 4.04 6.86
C CYS A 127 15.79 5.06 7.67
N ALA A 128 16.25 6.30 7.77
CA ALA A 128 15.52 7.36 8.47
C ALA A 128 14.14 7.62 7.85
N ALA A 129 14.04 7.70 6.53
CA ALA A 129 12.75 7.83 5.84
C ALA A 129 11.83 6.62 6.09
N THR A 130 12.39 5.41 6.13
CA THR A 130 11.66 4.18 6.43
C THR A 130 11.10 4.19 7.84
N ILE A 131 11.89 4.60 8.83
CA ILE A 131 11.46 4.71 10.23
C ILE A 131 10.28 5.67 10.35
N CYS A 132 10.37 6.84 9.71
CA CYS A 132 9.28 7.81 9.67
C CYS A 132 8.02 7.23 9.02
N GLY A 133 8.18 6.53 7.89
CA GLY A 133 7.06 5.87 7.21
C GLY A 133 6.43 4.76 8.06
N CYS A 134 7.24 3.94 8.72
CA CYS A 134 6.80 2.89 9.62
C CYS A 134 6.00 3.45 10.80
N ALA A 135 6.46 4.54 11.43
CA ALA A 135 5.72 5.20 12.50
C ALA A 135 4.33 5.67 12.04
N ILE A 136 4.20 6.16 10.81
CA ILE A 136 2.91 6.53 10.22
C ILE A 136 2.04 5.29 9.98
N LEU A 137 2.61 4.21 9.44
CA LEU A 137 1.89 2.94 9.25
C LEU A 137 1.35 2.41 10.57
N CYS A 138 2.18 2.33 11.61
CA CYS A 138 1.76 1.89 12.95
C CYS A 138 0.65 2.80 13.52
N LYS A 139 0.77 4.13 13.34
CA LYS A 139 -0.28 5.07 13.76
C LYS A 139 -1.64 4.77 13.12
N TYR A 140 -1.67 4.44 11.83
CA TYR A 140 -2.92 4.11 11.14
C TYR A 140 -3.38 2.68 11.39
N TYR A 141 -2.44 1.75 11.59
CA TYR A 141 -2.76 0.39 12.02
C TYR A 141 -3.50 0.38 13.35
N LEU A 142 -3.06 1.17 14.34
CA LEU A 142 -3.77 1.32 15.61
C LEU A 142 -5.23 1.80 15.43
N LYS A 143 -5.55 2.51 14.33
CA LYS A 143 -6.93 2.94 14.05
C LYS A 143 -7.83 1.82 13.58
N THR A 144 -7.31 0.65 13.18
CA THR A 144 -8.17 -0.50 12.89
C THR A 144 -8.87 -1.01 14.14
N ASP A 145 -8.36 -0.67 15.32
CA ASP A 145 -8.98 -1.02 16.60
C ASP A 145 -10.17 -0.12 16.95
N ASP A 146 -10.30 1.03 16.30
CA ASP A 146 -11.43 1.96 16.48
C ASP A 146 -12.76 1.34 15.97
N SER A 147 -12.69 0.27 15.16
CA SER A 147 -13.87 -0.41 14.62
C SER A 147 -13.71 -1.93 14.60
N TYR A 148 -14.68 -2.64 15.19
CA TYR A 148 -14.72 -4.10 15.16
C TYR A 148 -14.85 -4.68 13.74
N MET A 149 -15.24 -3.88 12.75
CA MET A 149 -15.52 -4.35 11.40
C MET A 149 -14.28 -4.98 10.74
N TYR A 150 -13.07 -4.46 10.99
CA TYR A 150 -11.84 -5.00 10.42
C TYR A 150 -11.57 -6.44 10.90
N ARG A 151 -11.67 -6.66 12.21
CA ARG A 151 -11.47 -7.98 12.84
C ARG A 151 -12.60 -8.94 12.48
N MET A 152 -13.84 -8.46 12.47
CA MET A 152 -15.00 -9.26 12.06
C MET A 152 -14.89 -9.71 10.60
N ALA A 153 -14.45 -8.83 9.69
CA ALA A 153 -14.21 -9.19 8.29
C ALA A 153 -13.17 -10.30 8.14
N MET A 154 -12.10 -10.27 8.94
CA MET A 154 -11.09 -11.33 9.00
C MET A 154 -11.68 -12.67 9.47
N ILE A 155 -12.45 -12.66 10.56
CA ILE A 155 -13.06 -13.86 11.13
C ILE A 155 -14.06 -14.50 10.16
N MET A 156 -14.84 -13.66 9.46
CA MET A 156 -15.82 -14.12 8.48
C MET A 156 -15.19 -14.59 7.18
N HIS A 157 -13.93 -14.22 6.89
CA HIS A 157 -13.25 -14.64 5.69
C HIS A 157 -12.83 -16.12 5.78
N PRO A 158 -13.25 -17.00 4.86
CA PRO A 158 -13.05 -18.44 4.97
C PRO A 158 -11.57 -18.87 4.95
N GLY A 159 -10.70 -18.05 4.35
CA GLY A 159 -9.26 -18.30 4.29
C GLY A 159 -8.46 -17.75 5.49
N HIS A 160 -9.02 -16.82 6.27
CA HIS A 160 -8.32 -16.26 7.44
C HIS A 160 -8.88 -16.85 8.73
N LYS A 161 -10.21 -16.72 8.93
CA LYS A 161 -10.90 -17.12 10.15
C LYS A 161 -10.13 -16.64 11.37
N MET A 162 -10.03 -17.50 12.39
CA MET A 162 -9.21 -17.26 13.56
C MET A 162 -7.75 -17.73 13.35
N SER A 163 -7.47 -18.58 12.36
CA SER A 163 -6.12 -19.12 12.08
C SER A 163 -5.12 -18.03 11.78
N TYR A 164 -5.55 -16.98 11.08
CA TYR A 164 -4.71 -15.82 10.83
C TYR A 164 -4.08 -15.24 12.11
N PHE A 165 -4.87 -15.01 13.15
CA PHE A 165 -4.38 -14.35 14.36
C PHE A 165 -3.38 -15.22 15.15
N TRP A 166 -3.59 -16.54 15.16
CA TRP A 166 -2.63 -17.48 15.74
C TRP A 166 -1.33 -17.53 14.94
N GLU A 167 -1.41 -17.53 13.61
CA GLU A 167 -0.24 -17.53 12.73
C GLU A 167 0.58 -16.24 12.86
N GLN A 168 -0.09 -15.10 13.00
CA GLN A 168 0.54 -13.81 13.29
C GLN A 168 0.95 -13.63 14.76
N LYS A 169 0.79 -14.67 15.59
CA LYS A 169 1.19 -14.68 17.01
C LYS A 169 0.59 -13.52 17.82
N TRP A 170 -0.66 -13.18 17.55
CA TRP A 170 -1.38 -12.20 18.36
C TRP A 170 -1.51 -12.71 19.80
N GLU A 171 -1.56 -11.77 20.74
CA GLU A 171 -1.78 -12.07 22.15
C GLU A 171 -3.11 -12.83 22.32
N PRO A 172 -3.13 -13.96 23.07
CA PRO A 172 -4.33 -14.77 23.25
C PRO A 172 -5.55 -13.96 23.70
N GLU A 173 -5.34 -12.99 24.59
CA GLU A 173 -6.37 -12.10 25.10
C GLU A 173 -7.04 -11.28 23.99
N TRP A 174 -6.29 -10.90 22.96
CA TRP A 174 -6.82 -10.16 21.82
C TRP A 174 -7.62 -11.05 20.88
N ILE A 175 -7.17 -12.29 20.69
CA ILE A 175 -7.87 -13.30 19.91
C ILE A 175 -9.24 -13.59 20.54
N ASP A 176 -9.26 -13.80 21.86
CA ASP A 176 -10.49 -14.02 22.62
C ASP A 176 -11.44 -12.82 22.52
N ARG A 177 -10.92 -11.58 22.65
CA ARG A 177 -11.74 -10.38 22.44
C ARG A 177 -12.34 -10.29 21.04
N CYS A 178 -11.63 -10.73 20.00
CA CYS A 178 -12.20 -10.74 18.65
C CYS A 178 -13.38 -11.70 18.54
N TYR A 179 -13.29 -12.87 19.20
CA TYR A 179 -14.38 -13.84 19.24
C TYR A 179 -15.61 -13.30 19.98
N ASP A 180 -15.40 -12.70 21.15
CA ASP A 180 -16.48 -12.14 21.97
C ASP A 180 -17.24 -11.05 21.21
N ILE A 181 -16.53 -10.13 20.57
CA ILE A 181 -17.11 -9.06 19.75
C ILE A 181 -18.00 -9.64 18.64
N VAL A 182 -17.52 -10.64 17.89
CA VAL A 182 -18.31 -11.25 16.81
C VAL A 182 -19.56 -11.94 17.37
N ARG A 183 -19.43 -12.58 18.54
CA ARG A 183 -20.54 -13.27 19.20
C ARG A 183 -21.59 -12.30 19.73
N GLU A 184 -21.17 -11.20 20.34
CA GLU A 184 -22.05 -10.11 20.79
C GLU A 184 -22.85 -9.56 19.61
N ILE A 185 -22.18 -9.16 18.52
CA ILE A 185 -22.84 -8.62 17.34
C ILE A 185 -23.81 -9.62 16.72
N TRP A 186 -23.43 -10.90 16.62
CA TRP A 186 -24.32 -11.95 16.15
C TRP A 186 -25.58 -12.04 17.00
N ASN A 187 -25.43 -12.07 18.33
CA ASN A 187 -26.55 -12.18 19.25
C ASN A 187 -27.48 -10.96 19.21
N GLU A 188 -26.91 -9.77 19.07
CA GLU A 188 -27.66 -8.51 19.09
C GLU A 188 -28.37 -8.22 17.76
N GLN A 189 -27.72 -8.50 16.62
CA GLN A 189 -28.17 -7.97 15.33
C GLN A 189 -28.62 -9.05 14.33
N TYR A 190 -28.13 -10.28 14.44
CA TYR A 190 -28.32 -11.30 13.39
C TYR A 190 -29.03 -12.57 13.87
N LYS A 191 -29.10 -12.81 15.18
CA LYS A 191 -29.72 -14.01 15.74
C LYS A 191 -31.22 -14.02 15.36
N PRO A 192 -31.68 -15.01 14.59
CA PRO A 192 -33.09 -15.09 14.21
C PRO A 192 -33.95 -15.30 15.47
N ALA A 193 -35.09 -14.62 15.53
CA ALA A 193 -36.08 -14.86 16.56
C ALA A 193 -36.48 -16.35 16.57
N PRO A 194 -36.71 -16.95 17.75
CA PRO A 194 -37.13 -18.34 17.81
C PRO A 194 -38.40 -18.52 16.98
N VAL A 195 -38.33 -19.37 15.96
CA VAL A 195 -39.48 -19.74 15.14
C VAL A 195 -40.44 -20.49 16.06
N THR A 196 -41.52 -19.83 16.49
CA THR A 196 -42.65 -20.48 17.15
C THR A 196 -43.27 -21.45 16.14
N ARG A 197 -42.87 -22.71 16.17
CA ARG A 197 -43.57 -23.77 15.42
C ARG A 197 -44.98 -23.83 15.99
N MET A 198 -45.96 -23.29 15.27
CA MET A 198 -47.37 -23.60 15.54
C MET A 198 -47.54 -25.12 15.39
N PRO A 199 -48.19 -25.81 16.33
CA PRO A 199 -48.35 -27.24 16.27
C PRO A 199 -49.05 -27.64 14.97
N GLU A 200 -48.47 -28.59 14.24
CA GLU A 200 -49.07 -29.20 13.06
C GLU A 200 -50.50 -29.63 13.39
N LYS A 201 -51.48 -29.10 12.67
CA LYS A 201 -52.85 -29.64 12.72
C LYS A 201 -52.74 -31.11 12.31
N GLN A 202 -52.99 -32.02 13.26
CA GLN A 202 -53.24 -33.42 12.96
C GLN A 202 -54.41 -33.47 11.97
N VAL A 203 -54.10 -33.73 10.71
CA VAL A 203 -55.09 -34.13 9.72
C VAL A 203 -55.49 -35.55 10.08
N SER A 204 -56.59 -35.69 10.81
CA SER A 204 -57.23 -36.97 11.07
C SER A 204 -57.65 -37.59 9.74
N LEU A 205 -56.95 -38.65 9.34
CA LEU A 205 -57.32 -39.51 8.23
C LEU A 205 -58.60 -40.28 8.61
N LEU A 206 -59.74 -39.82 8.10
CA LEU A 206 -60.93 -40.65 7.96
C LEU A 206 -60.80 -41.43 6.65
N ILE A 207 -60.50 -42.72 6.76
CA ILE A 207 -60.67 -43.69 5.67
C ILE A 207 -61.92 -44.53 6.02
N PRO A 208 -62.85 -44.73 5.07
CA PRO A 208 -64.14 -45.40 5.29
C PRO A 208 -64.04 -46.87 5.68
#